data_AF-A0A4U1CS30-F1
#
_entry.id   AF-A0A4U1CS30-F1
#
_cell.length_a   1.000
_cell.length_b   1.000
_cell.length_c   1.000
_cell.angle_alpha   90.00
_cell.angle_beta   90.00
_cell.angle_gamma   90.00
#
_symmetry.space_group_name_H-M   'P 1'
#
loop_
_entity.id
_entity.type
_entity.pdbx_description
1 polymer ?
#
loop_
_entity_poly.entity_id
_entity_poly.type
_entity_poly.pdbx_seq_one_letter_code
_entity_poly.pdbx_strand_id
1 'polypeptide(L)'
;MLIPKPSANIAEGFGRYHKKDKVKFYYYSFGSVKECLDWNEKAKVRKLISEEVYIKIFGVLETLPKEIHQLIKFTNDKLKI
;
A
#
# COMPACT_ATOMS: atom_id res chain seq x y z
N MET A 1 -12.46 -9.51 4.78
CA MET A 1 -11.25 -10.19 4.28
C MET A 1 -10.64 -9.38 3.14
N LEU A 2 -9.95 -8.25 3.39
CA LEU A 2 -9.35 -7.45 2.29
C LEU A 2 -8.01 -6.74 2.63
N ILE A 3 -7.40 -6.99 3.80
CA ILE A 3 -6.19 -6.27 4.26
C ILE A 3 -4.83 -7.01 4.09
N PRO A 4 -4.69 -8.30 3.72
CA PRO A 4 -3.35 -8.93 3.80
C PRO A 4 -2.42 -8.65 2.60
N LYS A 5 -2.94 -8.27 1.43
CA LYS A 5 -2.10 -8.16 0.21
C LYS A 5 -1.08 -7.00 0.25
N PRO A 6 -1.46 -5.77 0.62
CA PRO A 6 -0.50 -4.66 0.66
C PRO A 6 0.59 -4.86 1.71
N SER A 7 0.22 -5.37 2.89
CA SER A 7 1.18 -5.64 3.98
C SER A 7 2.12 -6.80 3.66
N ALA A 8 1.63 -7.87 3.02
CA ALA A 8 2.47 -8.98 2.57
C ALA A 8 3.51 -8.53 1.53
N ASN A 9 3.12 -7.70 0.56
CA ASN A 9 4.03 -7.20 -0.47
C ASN A 9 5.12 -6.27 0.10
N ILE A 10 4.79 -5.47 1.12
CA ILE A 10 5.77 -4.62 1.82
C ILE A 10 6.75 -5.47 2.64
N ALA A 11 6.25 -6.47 3.38
CA ALA A 11 7.09 -7.40 4.16
C ALA A 11 8.05 -8.21 3.27
N GLU A 12 7.56 -8.67 2.11
CA GLU A 12 8.38 -9.42 1.15
C GLU A 12 9.45 -8.52 0.49
N GLY A 13 9.11 -7.27 0.16
CA GLY A 13 10.07 -6.28 -0.34
C GLY A 13 11.15 -5.93 0.69
N PHE A 14 10.81 -5.90 1.99
CA PHE A 14 11.76 -5.58 3.06
C PHE A 14 12.86 -6.64 3.19
N GLY A 15 12.51 -7.93 3.05
CA GLY A 15 13.43 -9.07 3.21
C GLY A 15 14.38 -9.36 2.04
N ARG A 16 14.21 -8.70 0.88
CA ARG A 16 15.06 -8.97 -0.31
C ARG A 16 16.42 -8.28 -0.20
N TYR A 17 17.47 -8.82 -0.83
CA TYR A 17 18.82 -8.23 -0.78
C TYR A 17 19.05 -7.15 -1.86
N HIS A 18 18.40 -7.26 -3.02
CA HIS A 18 18.64 -6.36 -4.15
C HIS A 18 17.67 -5.18 -4.20
N LYS A 19 18.26 -3.97 -4.28
CA LYS A 19 17.58 -2.67 -4.35
C LYS A 19 16.47 -2.59 -5.41
N LYS A 20 16.71 -3.12 -6.62
CA LYS A 20 15.74 -3.10 -7.73
C LYS A 20 14.50 -3.95 -7.43
N ASP A 21 14.67 -5.08 -6.74
CA ASP A 21 13.54 -5.94 -6.38
C ASP A 21 12.68 -5.30 -5.28
N LYS A 22 13.30 -4.69 -4.26
CA LYS A 22 12.55 -3.95 -3.22
C LYS A 22 11.62 -2.91 -3.82
N VAL A 23 12.16 -2.10 -4.74
CA VAL A 23 11.39 -1.04 -5.42
C VAL A 23 10.23 -1.64 -6.23
N LYS A 24 10.45 -2.76 -6.92
CA LYS A 24 9.40 -3.45 -7.69
C LYS A 24 8.25 -3.94 -6.78
N PHE A 25 8.56 -4.49 -5.61
CA PHE A 25 7.56 -4.89 -4.61
C PHE A 25 6.79 -3.72 -4.01
N TYR A 26 7.45 -2.58 -3.80
CA TYR A 26 6.79 -1.35 -3.36
C TYR A 26 5.82 -0.80 -4.43
N TYR A 27 6.15 -0.90 -5.72
CA TYR A 27 5.21 -0.60 -6.80
C TYR A 27 4.01 -1.56 -6.88
N TYR A 28 4.22 -2.86 -6.63
CA TYR A 28 3.09 -3.81 -6.53
C TYR A 28 2.17 -3.47 -5.36
N SER A 29 2.73 -3.05 -4.23
CA SER A 29 1.97 -2.58 -3.06
C SER A 29 1.10 -1.36 -3.42
N PHE A 30 1.63 -0.43 -4.21
CA PHE A 30 0.87 0.73 -4.72
C PHE A 30 -0.31 0.33 -5.63
N GLY A 31 -0.11 -0.66 -6.51
CA GLY A 31 -1.19 -1.23 -7.32
C GLY A 31 -2.33 -1.80 -6.45
N SER A 32 -1.98 -2.56 -5.41
CA SER A 32 -2.95 -3.12 -4.47
C SER A 32 -3.68 -2.06 -3.64
N VAL A 33 -3.05 -0.92 -3.33
CA VAL A 33 -3.73 0.21 -2.65
C VAL A 33 -4.85 0.78 -3.51
N LYS A 34 -4.64 0.92 -4.83
CA LYS A 34 -5.70 1.36 -5.75
C LYS A 34 -6.86 0.37 -5.81
N GLU A 35 -6.57 -0.92 -5.81
CA GLU A 35 -7.61 -1.95 -5.73
C GLU A 35 -8.40 -1.82 -4.42
N CYS A 36 -7.73 -1.63 -3.28
CA CYS A 36 -8.39 -1.41 -1.99
C CYS A 36 -9.30 -0.17 -1.99
N LEU A 37 -8.91 0.91 -2.68
CA LEU A 37 -9.74 2.12 -2.86
C LEU A 37 -11.03 1.80 -3.62
N ASP A 38 -10.94 1.09 -4.74
CA ASP A 38 -12.11 0.66 -5.52
C ASP A 38 -13.03 -0.26 -4.71
N TRP A 39 -12.47 -1.18 -3.93
CA TRP A 39 -13.25 -2.02 -3.01
C TRP A 39 -13.93 -1.22 -1.90
N ASN A 40 -13.24 -0.20 -1.33
CA ASN A 40 -13.80 0.67 -0.31
C ASN A 40 -15.00 1.47 -0.86
N GLU A 41 -14.88 1.97 -2.09
CA GLU A 41 -15.96 2.69 -2.76
C GLU A 41 -17.15 1.80 -3.05
N LYS A 42 -16.91 0.59 -3.58
CA LYS A 42 -17.96 -0.42 -3.81
C LYS A 42 -18.64 -0.83 -2.51
N ALA A 43 -17.89 -0.95 -1.41
CA ALA A 43 -18.45 -1.28 -0.10
C ALA A 43 -19.35 -0.16 0.43
N LYS A 44 -18.95 1.11 0.26
CA LYS A 44 -19.76 2.28 0.60
C LYS A 44 -21.04 2.35 -0.24
N VAL A 45 -20.94 2.22 -1.57
CA VAL A 45 -22.08 2.26 -2.49
C VAL A 45 -23.10 1.17 -2.17
N ARG A 46 -22.62 -0.02 -1.79
CA ARG A 46 -23.45 -1.16 -1.37
C ARG A 46 -23.93 -1.08 0.08
N LYS A 47 -23.60 0.01 0.80
CA LYS A 47 -23.92 0.23 2.22
C LYS A 47 -23.45 -0.90 3.13
N LEU A 48 -22.33 -1.55 2.78
CA LEU A 48 -21.72 -2.62 3.57
C LEU A 48 -20.88 -2.08 4.73
N ILE A 49 -20.52 -0.80 4.68
CA ILE A 49 -19.76 -0.08 5.69
C ILE A 49 -20.42 1.28 5.95
N SER A 50 -20.25 1.80 7.18
CA SER A 50 -20.68 3.16 7.52
C SER A 50 -19.74 4.21 6.91
N GLU A 51 -20.23 5.43 6.77
CA GLU A 51 -19.44 6.57 6.28
C GLU A 51 -18.18 6.79 7.14
N GLU A 52 -18.30 6.62 8.46
CA GLU A 52 -17.19 6.74 9.39
C GLU A 52 -16.07 5.71 9.11
N VAL A 53 -16.46 4.46 8.85
CA VAL A 53 -15.52 3.38 8.50
C VAL A 53 -14.90 3.64 7.14
N TYR A 54 -15.70 4.12 6.18
CA TYR A 54 -15.23 4.51 4.86
C TYR A 54 -14.16 5.60 4.94
N ILE A 55 -14.42 6.71 5.66
CA ILE A 55 -13.49 7.84 5.83
C ILE A 55 -12.21 7.38 6.50
N LYS A 56 -12.30 6.52 7.53
CA LYS A 56 -11.13 5.98 8.21
C LYS A 56 -10.25 5.15 7.28
N ILE A 57 -10.85 4.26 6.49
CA ILE A 57 -10.12 3.43 5.52
C ILE A 57 -9.54 4.30 4.40
N PHE A 58 -10.32 5.24 3.88
CA PHE A 58 -9.91 6.17 2.83
C PHE A 58 -8.70 7.00 3.27
N GLY A 59 -8.73 7.56 4.49
CA GLY A 59 -7.62 8.33 5.04
C GLY A 59 -6.32 7.52 5.13
N VAL A 60 -6.39 6.24 5.54
CA VAL A 60 -5.22 5.34 5.54
C VAL A 60 -4.74 5.03 4.12
N LEU A 61 -5.67 4.83 3.17
CA LEU A 61 -5.32 4.56 1.77
C LEU A 61 -4.71 5.78 1.07
N GLU A 62 -5.04 7.01 1.48
CA GLU A 62 -4.41 8.23 0.97
C GLU A 62 -3.00 8.46 1.50
N THR A 63 -2.69 8.04 2.74
CA THR A 63 -1.35 8.21 3.31
C THR A 63 -0.35 7.17 2.80
N LEU A 64 -0.81 5.97 2.48
CA LEU A 64 0.02 4.85 2.01
C LEU A 64 0.90 5.17 0.78
N PRO A 65 0.40 5.82 -0.29
CA PRO A 65 1.24 6.27 -1.41
C PRO A 65 2.45 7.09 -1.01
N LYS A 66 2.27 8.01 -0.06
CA LYS A 66 3.33 8.90 0.43
C LYS A 66 4.37 8.11 1.21
N GLU A 67 3.92 7.19 2.06
CA GLU A 67 4.81 6.29 2.83
C GLU A 67 5.59 5.35 1.92
N ILE A 68 4.94 4.75 0.91
CA ILE A 68 5.59 3.88 -0.08
C ILE A 68 6.68 4.65 -0.84
N HIS A 69 6.39 5.89 -1.29
CA HIS A 69 7.39 6.72 -1.95
C HIS A 69 8.56 7.11 -1.03
N GLN A 70 8.28 7.41 0.25
CA GLN A 70 9.33 7.65 1.24
C GLN A 70 10.20 6.40 1.45
N LEU A 71 9.58 5.21 1.49
CA LEU A 71 10.28 3.93 1.64
C LEU A 71 11.17 3.63 0.42
N ILE A 72 10.68 3.89 -0.80
CA ILE A 72 11.45 3.79 -2.04
C ILE A 72 12.65 4.75 -2.00
N LYS A 73 12.42 6.02 -1.64
CA LYS A 73 13.49 7.03 -1.52
C LYS A 73 14.53 6.62 -0.49
N PHE A 74 14.10 6.21 0.71
CA PHE A 74 14.98 5.73 1.76
C PHE A 74 15.81 4.53 1.30
N THR A 75 15.18 3.55 0.66
CA THR A 75 15.87 2.38 0.08
C THR A 75 16.88 2.81 -0.97
N ASN A 76 16.57 3.86 -1.75
CA ASN A 76 17.49 4.41 -2.73
C ASN A 76 18.68 5.17 -2.14
N ASP A 77 18.48 5.91 -1.06
CA ASP A 77 19.51 6.74 -0.45
C ASP A 77 20.43 5.94 0.49
N LYS A 78 19.90 4.92 1.18
CA LYS A 78 20.62 4.14 2.20
C LYS A 78 21.31 2.87 1.68
N LEU A 79 20.83 2.27 0.59
CA LEU A 79 21.59 1.24 -0.13
C LEU A 79 22.52 1.93 -1.15
N LYS A 80 23.66 2.39 -0.65
CA LYS A 80 24.86 2.58 -1.47
C LYS A 80 25.43 1.18 -1.77
N ILE A 81 25.74 0.94 -3.04
CA ILE A 81 26.64 -0.14 -3.45
C ILE A 81 28.00 0.13 -2.84
#